data_AF-A0A1S6IVV1-F1
#
_entry.id   AF-A0A1S6IVV1-F1
#
_cell.length_a   1.000
_cell.length_b   1.000
_cell.length_c   1.000
_cell.angle_alpha   90.00
_cell.angle_beta   90.00
_cell.angle_gamma   90.00
#
_symmetry.space_group_name_H-M   'P 1'
#
loop_
_entity.id
_entity.type
_entity.pdbx_description
1 polymer ?
#
loop_
_entity_poly.entity_id
_entity_poly.type
_entity_poly.pdbx_seq_one_letter_code
_entity_poly.pdbx_strand_id
1 'polypeptide(L)' 'MRVYTKNNKLCLDIRNSYQTEPAFHQGIPVAEEQGHGFGIKSMVHIVEKYGGVYQFSVKDGWFIFQATA' A
#
# COMPACT_ATOMS: atom_id res chain seq x y z
N MET A 1 -12.16 0.09 -0.18
CA MET A 1 -11.37 -0.64 0.85
C MET A 1 -12.11 -1.91 1.23
N ARG A 2 -11.39 -3.03 1.36
CA ARG A 2 -11.91 -4.30 1.82
C ARG A 2 -11.04 -4.81 2.97
N VAL A 3 -11.68 -5.27 4.04
CA VAL A 3 -11.04 -5.96 5.17
C VAL A 3 -11.67 -7.34 5.25
N TYR A 4 -10.85 -8.37 5.37
CA TYR A 4 -11.32 -9.76 5.39
C TYR A 4 -10.31 -10.66 6.07
N THR A 5 -10.75 -11.84 6.50
CA THR A 5 -9.87 -12.88 7.04
C THR A 5 -9.63 -13.95 5.98
N LYS A 6 -8.37 -14.36 5.80
CA LYS A 6 -7.99 -15.50 4.94
C LYS A 6 -6.86 -16.26 5.60
N ASN A 7 -6.97 -17.59 5.68
CA ASN A 7 -5.97 -18.45 6.33
C ASN A 7 -5.62 -18.00 7.76
N ASN A 8 -6.63 -17.62 8.55
CA ASN A 8 -6.49 -17.08 9.92
C ASN A 8 -5.66 -15.79 10.04
N LYS A 9 -5.42 -15.07 8.95
CA LYS A 9 -4.78 -13.76 8.94
C LYS A 9 -5.76 -12.66 8.59
N LEU A 10 -5.60 -11.50 9.20
CA LEU A 10 -6.33 -10.29 8.82
C LEU A 10 -5.71 -9.75 7.54
N CYS A 11 -6.53 -9.46 6.54
CA CYS A 11 -6.11 -8.93 5.24
C CYS A 11 -6.80 -7.59 4.97
N LEU A 12 -6.02 -6.64 4.47
CA LEU A 12 -6.46 -5.33 4.02
C LEU A 12 -6.17 -5.20 2.52
N ASP A 13 -7.16 -4.76 1.75
CA ASP A 13 -7.04 -4.47 0.32
C ASP A 13 -7.64 -3.07 0.05
N ILE A 14 -6.79 -2.12 -0.32
CA ILE A 14 -7.14 -0.75 -0.65
C ILE A 14 -6.83 -0.53 -2.13
N ARG A 15 -7.80 0.01 -2.87
CA ARG A 15 -7.65 0.34 -4.29
C ARG A 15 -8.18 1.74 -4.52
N ASN A 16 -7.38 2.56 -5.18
CA ASN A 16 -7.73 3.90 -5.60
C ASN A 16 -7.39 4.05 -7.09
N SER A 17 -8.23 4.75 -7.84
CA SER A 17 -7.83 5.17 -9.19
C SER A 17 -6.78 6.27 -9.10
N TYR A 18 -5.98 6.41 -10.14
CA TYR A 18 -5.01 7.48 -10.30
C TYR A 18 -5.18 8.13 -11.67
N GLN A 19 -4.83 9.41 -11.77
CA GLN A 19 -4.76 10.10 -13.07
C GLN A 19 -3.39 9.88 -13.73
N THR A 20 -2.32 10.03 -12.94
CA THR A 20 -0.93 9.76 -13.34
C THR A 20 -0.45 8.51 -12.61
N GLU A 21 0.17 7.58 -13.35
CA GLU A 21 0.70 6.35 -12.76
C GLU A 21 1.81 6.67 -11.75
N PRO A 22 1.71 6.18 -10.49
CA PRO A 22 2.71 6.46 -9.48
C PRO A 22 4.05 5.78 -9.82
N ALA A 23 5.14 6.51 -9.65
CA ALA A 23 6.48 5.94 -9.74
C ALA A 23 6.81 5.11 -8.49
N PHE A 24 7.63 4.08 -8.66
CA PHE A 24 8.05 3.17 -7.59
C PHE A 24 9.56 3.15 -7.45
N HIS A 25 10.04 3.09 -6.22
CA HIS A 25 11.43 2.78 -5.88
C HIS A 25 11.45 1.60 -4.93
N GLN A 26 12.08 0.49 -5.34
CA GLN A 26 12.17 -0.74 -4.54
C GLN A 26 10.80 -1.27 -4.04
N GLY A 27 9.75 -1.14 -4.86
CA GLY A 27 8.39 -1.59 -4.51
C GLY A 27 7.59 -0.62 -3.63
N ILE A 28 8.15 0.53 -3.28
CA ILE A 28 7.47 1.59 -2.54
C ILE A 28 7.13 2.74 -3.50
N PRO A 29 5.89 3.24 -3.51
CA PRO A 29 5.53 4.41 -4.31
C PRO A 29 6.26 5.65 -3.78
N VAL A 30 6.86 6.41 -4.70
CA VAL A 30 7.57 7.66 -4.38
C VAL A 30 6.70 8.86 -4.74
N ALA A 31 6.72 9.89 -3.89
CA ALA A 31 6.06 11.15 -4.19
C ALA A 31 7.09 12.10 -4.83
N GLU A 32 6.69 12.78 -5.90
CA GLU A 32 7.54 13.77 -6.58
C GLU A 32 7.63 15.09 -5.80
N GLU A 33 6.57 15.44 -5.08
CA GLU A 33 6.46 16.68 -4.32
C GLU A 33 7.09 16.57 -2.93
N GLN A 34 7.90 17.57 -2.56
CA GLN A 34 8.52 17.63 -1.25
C GLN A 34 7.46 17.77 -0.15
N GLY A 35 7.55 16.96 0.90
CA GLY A 35 6.56 16.92 1.97
C GLY A 35 5.41 15.93 1.73
N HIS A 36 5.41 15.22 0.61
CA HIS A 36 4.46 14.14 0.33
C HIS A 36 5.05 12.76 0.66
N GLY A 37 4.22 11.73 0.66
CA GLY A 37 4.63 10.35 0.93
C GLY A 37 4.69 9.95 2.42
N PHE A 38 4.39 10.85 3.36
CA PHE A 38 4.29 10.49 4.79
C PHE A 38 3.22 9.43 5.06
N GLY A 39 2.10 9.45 4.33
CA GLY A 39 1.06 8.43 4.43
C GLY A 39 1.59 7.03 4.13
N ILE A 40 2.36 6.89 3.04
CA ILE A 40 3.00 5.61 2.66
C ILE A 40 4.00 5.17 3.72
N LYS A 41 4.85 6.07 4.22
CA LYS A 41 5.81 5.77 5.29
C LYS A 41 5.11 5.28 6.56
N SER A 42 4.02 5.93 6.95
CA SER A 42 3.21 5.53 8.11
C SER A 42 2.56 4.16 7.91
N MET A 43 2.02 3.88 6.72
CA MET A 43 1.41 2.59 6.39
C MET A 43 2.45 1.45 6.47
N VAL A 44 3.61 1.64 5.85
CA VAL A 44 4.73 0.69 5.90
C VAL A 44 5.14 0.44 7.35
N HIS A 45 5.39 1.51 8.11
CA HIS A 45 5.83 1.41 9.50
C HIS A 45 4.83 0.67 10.38
N ILE A 46 3.52 0.90 10.21
CA ILE A 46 2.48 0.19 10.97
C ILE A 46 2.49 -1.30 10.63
N VAL A 47 2.54 -1.67 9.36
CA VAL A 47 2.55 -3.09 8.97
C VAL A 47 3.78 -3.80 9.52
N GLU A 48 4.97 -3.18 9.39
CA GLU A 48 6.23 -3.73 9.90
C GLU A 48 6.23 -3.84 11.42
N LYS A 49 5.71 -2.83 12.14
CA LYS A 49 5.61 -2.82 13.60
C LYS A 49 4.80 -4.01 14.15
N TYR A 50 3.78 -4.44 13.42
CA TYR A 50 2.93 -5.57 13.82
C TYR A 50 3.34 -6.90 13.15
N GLY A 51 4.53 -6.97 12.53
CA GLY A 51 5.05 -8.20 11.91
C GLY A 51 4.27 -8.64 10.67
N GLY A 52 3.51 -7.73 10.07
CA GLY A 52 2.76 -8.01 8.86
C GLY A 52 3.63 -7.91 7.60
N VAL A 53 3.04 -8.26 6.47
CA VAL A 53 3.64 -8.05 5.15
C VAL A 53 2.72 -7.18 4.31
N TYR A 54 3.29 -6.37 3.43
CA TYR A 54 2.56 -5.48 2.54
C TYR A 54 3.05 -5.56 1.10
N GLN A 55 2.22 -5.07 0.20
CA GLN A 55 2.55 -4.87 -1.20
C GLN A 55 1.85 -3.62 -1.73
N PHE A 56 2.58 -2.83 -2.51
CA PHE A 56 2.02 -1.82 -3.39
C PHE A 56 2.13 -2.30 -4.84
N SER A 57 1.11 -2.04 -5.65
CA SER A 57 1.13 -2.37 -7.08
C SER A 57 0.20 -1.44 -7.86
N VAL A 58 0.41 -1.38 -9.18
CA VAL A 58 -0.51 -0.75 -10.13
C VAL A 58 -1.03 -1.80 -11.09
N LYS A 59 -2.33 -1.77 -11.36
CA LYS A 59 -2.96 -2.67 -12.33
C LYS A 59 -4.25 -2.07 -12.86
N ASP A 60 -4.41 -2.02 -14.18
CA ASP A 60 -5.64 -1.59 -14.86
C ASP A 60 -6.17 -0.24 -14.36
N GLY A 61 -5.28 0.74 -14.14
CA GLY A 61 -5.63 2.08 -13.63
C GLY A 61 -5.89 2.16 -12.12
N TRP A 62 -5.64 1.07 -11.38
CA TRP A 62 -5.76 1.01 -9.93
C TRP A 62 -4.40 1.01 -9.25
N PHE A 63 -4.22 1.95 -8.32
CA PHE A 63 -3.18 1.87 -7.31
C PHE A 63 -3.71 1.01 -6.17
N ILE A 64 -2.99 -0.08 -5.88
CA ILE A 64 -3.42 -1.15 -4.99
C ILE A 64 -2.42 -1.24 -3.84
N PHE A 65 -2.91 -1.14 -2.61
CA PHE A 65 -2.19 -1.49 -1.40
C PHE A 65 -2.84 -2.71 -0.76
N GLN A 66 -2.02 -3.70 -0.45
CA GLN A 66 -2.43 -4.90 0.27
C GLN A 66 -1.54 -5.10 1.49
N ALA A 67 -2.13 -5.52 2.60
CA ALA A 67 -1.39 -5.89 3.79
C ALA A 67 -2.04 -7.07 4.51
N THR A 68 -1.23 -7.83 5.24
CA THR A 68 -1.73 -8.89 6.12
C THR A 68 -0.89 -9.02 7.38
N ALA A 69 -1.56 -9.37 8.49
CA ALA A 69 -0.97 -9.71 9.78
C ALA A 69 -1.64 -11.00 10.30
#